data_AF-A0A1H6KEE8-F1
#
_entry.id   AF-A0A1H6KEE8-F1
#
_cell.length_a   1.000
_cell.length_b   1.000
_cell.length_c   1.000
_cell.angle_alpha   90.00
_cell.angle_beta   90.00
_cell.angle_gamma   90.00
#
_symmetry.space_group_name_H-M   'P 1'
#
loop_
_entity.id
_entity.type
_entity.pdbx_description
1 polymer ?
#
loop_
_entity_poly.entity_id
_entity_poly.type
_entity_poly.pdbx_seq_one_letter_code
_entity_poly.pdbx_strand_id
1 'polypeptide(L)' 'MDQKIKTKAISRSRIVPVAVYSKDGGFRYFMYGKEVQLHQFKKYCKRMPPIEVVTLKNV' A
#
# COMPACT_ATOMS: atom_id res chain seq x y z
N MET A 1 -2.56 2.63 12.24
CA MET A 1 -1.77 1.59 11.54
C MET A 1 -0.51 1.25 12.34
N ASP A 2 -0.25 -0.04 12.56
CA ASP A 2 0.93 -0.54 13.29
C ASP A 2 2.26 -0.16 12.57
N GLN A 3 3.29 0.15 13.35
CA GLN A 3 4.58 0.62 12.83
C GLN A 3 5.31 -0.45 11.99
N LYS A 4 5.22 -1.73 12.36
CA LYS A 4 5.81 -2.84 11.58
C LYS A 4 5.10 -3.00 10.24
N ILE A 5 3.78 -2.85 10.24
CA ILE A 5 2.96 -2.88 9.02
C ILE A 5 3.36 -1.75 8.07
N LYS A 6 3.51 -0.52 8.60
CA LYS A 6 3.94 0.64 7.83
C LYS A 6 5.32 0.43 7.19
N THR A 7 6.29 -0.05 7.95
CA THR A 7 7.66 -0.31 7.45
C THR A 7 7.66 -1.37 6.35
N LYS A 8 6.88 -2.45 6.51
CA LYS A 8 6.74 -3.51 5.50
C LYS A 8 6.09 -2.99 4.22
N ALA A 9 5.04 -2.18 4.35
CA ALA A 9 4.35 -1.56 3.22
C ALA A 9 5.27 -0.60 2.45
N ILE A 10 6.03 0.24 3.16
CA ILE A 10 7.03 1.15 2.57
C ILE A 10 8.08 0.35 1.80
N SER A 11 8.65 -0.71 2.40
CA SER A 11 9.68 -1.52 1.76
C SER A 11 9.17 -2.16 0.46
N ARG A 12 8.02 -2.84 0.51
CA ARG A 12 7.38 -3.45 -0.68
C ARG A 12 7.01 -2.42 -1.74
N SER A 13 6.58 -1.23 -1.31
CA SER A 13 6.16 -0.16 -2.22
C SER A 13 7.24 0.38 -3.14
N ARG A 14 8.52 0.10 -2.87
CA ARG A 14 9.64 0.45 -3.75
C ARG A 14 9.62 -0.33 -5.07
N ILE A 15 9.03 -1.53 -5.07
CA ILE A 15 9.02 -2.43 -6.23
C ILE A 15 7.63 -2.43 -6.87
N VAL A 16 6.57 -2.55 -6.05
CA VAL A 16 5.17 -2.63 -6.52
C VAL A 16 4.27 -1.73 -5.68
N PRO A 17 3.22 -1.10 -6.24
CA PRO A 17 2.25 -0.35 -5.45
C PRO A 17 1.57 -1.23 -4.41
N VAL A 18 1.45 -0.75 -3.17
CA VAL A 18 0.83 -1.50 -2.07
C VAL A 18 -0.37 -0.75 -1.54
N ALA A 19 -1.52 -1.43 -1.45
CA ALA A 19 -2.67 -0.97 -0.68
C ALA A 19 -2.75 -1.77 0.63
N VAL A 20 -2.80 -1.06 1.76
CA VAL A 20 -2.90 -1.64 3.10
C VAL A 20 -4.25 -1.28 3.69
N TYR A 21 -4.98 -2.28 4.17
CA TYR A 21 -6.18 -2.04 4.97
C TYR A 21 -5.78 -1.67 6.40
N SER A 22 -6.14 -0.46 6.85
CA SER A 22 -5.94 0.00 8.22
C SER A 22 -7.02 -0.58 9.13
N LYS A 23 -6.65 -0.83 10.39
CA LYS A 23 -7.60 -1.24 11.44
C LYS A 23 -8.72 -0.21 11.66
N ASP A 24 -8.47 1.04 11.27
CA ASP A 24 -9.40 2.17 11.39
C ASP A 24 -10.49 2.17 10.28
N GLY A 25 -10.59 1.11 9.47
CA GLY A 25 -11.64 0.95 8.45
C GLY A 25 -11.35 1.61 7.10
N GLY A 26 -10.11 2.04 6.84
CA GLY A 26 -9.71 2.72 5.61
C GLY A 26 -8.51 2.09 4.94
N PHE A 27 -8.31 2.38 3.65
CA PHE A 27 -7.11 1.98 2.92
C PHE A 27 -6.05 3.07 2.94
N ARG A 28 -4.79 2.65 3.09
CA ARG A 28 -3.60 3.48 2.89
C ARG A 28 -2.83 2.95 1.70
N TYR A 29 -2.31 3.86 0.88
CA TYR A 29 -1.69 3.52 -0.39
C TYR A 29 -0.22 3.92 -0.36
N PHE A 30 0.64 3.04 -0.86
CA PHE A 30 2.09 3.24 -0.85
C PHE A 30 2.68 2.99 -2.22
N MET A 31 3.56 3.88 -2.64
CA MET A 31 4.35 3.78 -3.86
C MET A 31 5.72 4.43 -3.67
N TYR A 32 6.75 3.87 -4.31
CA TYR A 32 8.11 4.41 -4.28
C TYR A 32 8.65 4.66 -2.87
N GLY A 33 8.26 3.82 -1.90
CA GLY A 33 8.66 3.96 -0.51
C GLY A 33 7.92 5.08 0.25
N LYS A 34 6.82 5.61 -0.28
CA LYS A 34 6.08 6.72 0.33
C LYS A 34 4.58 6.43 0.39
N GLU A 35 3.91 6.98 1.39
CA GLU A 35 2.45 7.00 1.46
C GLU A 35 1.92 8.05 0.46
N VAL A 36 0.92 7.68 -0.33
CA VAL A 36 0.35 8.50 -1.41
C VAL A 36 -1.18 8.53 -1.30
N GLN A 37 -1.80 9.53 -1.93
CA GLN A 37 -3.26 9.59 -2.00
C GLN A 37 -3.83 8.61 -3.04
N LEU A 38 -5.09 8.18 -2.85
CA LEU A 38 -5.80 7.26 -3.75
C LEU A 38 -5.74 7.71 -5.22
N HIS A 39 -5.86 9.01 -5.50
CA HIS A 39 -5.86 9.51 -6.87
C HIS A 39 -4.50 9.29 -7.56
N GLN A 40 -3.39 9.46 -6.84
CA GLN A 40 -2.03 9.21 -7.33
C GLN A 40 -1.80 7.72 -7.55
N PHE A 41 -2.26 6.90 -6.59
CA PHE A 41 -2.20 5.44 -6.67
C PHE A 41 -2.96 4.90 -7.89
N LYS A 42 -4.21 5.34 -8.09
CA LYS A 42 -5.03 4.98 -9.26
C LYS A 42 -4.37 5.38 -10.58
N LYS A 43 -3.76 6.57 -10.67
CA LYS A 43 -3.07 7.03 -11.89
C LYS A 43 -1.91 6.12 -12.26
N TYR A 44 -1.23 5.56 -11.26
CA TYR A 44 -0.12 4.63 -11.46
C TYR A 44 -0.59 3.22 -11.84
N CYS A 45 -1.54 2.64 -11.09
CA CYS A 45 -2.08 1.32 -11.39
C CYS A 45 -2.84 1.27 -12.74
N LYS A 46 -3.42 2.39 -13.20
CA LYS A 46 -3.97 2.48 -14.57
C LYS A 46 -2.91 2.29 -15.65
N ARG A 47 -1.63 2.45 -15.32
CA ARG A 47 -0.48 2.34 -16.24
C ARG A 47 0.31 1.04 -16.07
N MET A 48 -0.03 0.16 -15.10
CA MET A 48 0.67 -1.10 -14.81
C MET A 48 -0.25 -2.17 -14.16
N PRO A 49 -0.20 -3.46 -14.56
CA PRO A 49 -0.87 -4.58 -13.87
C PRO A 49 0.09 -5.34 -12.91
N PRO A 50 -0.38 -6.23 -12.00
CA PRO A 50 -1.52 -6.16 -11.08
C PRO A 50 -1.09 -5.67 -9.66
N ILE A 51 -2.08 -5.34 -8.82
CA ILE A 51 -1.88 -4.83 -7.45
C ILE A 51 -1.76 -6.01 -6.47
N GLU A 52 -0.69 -6.07 -5.68
CA GLU A 52 -0.64 -6.98 -4.52
C GLU A 52 -1.49 -6.39 -3.38
N VAL A 53 -2.63 -7.04 -3.09
CA VAL A 53 -3.41 -6.75 -1.87
C VAL A 53 -2.83 -7.58 -0.73
N VAL A 54 -2.03 -6.95 0.12
CA VAL A 54 -1.46 -7.63 1.29
C VAL A 54 -2.51 -7.61 2.41
N THR A 55 -3.30 -8.66 2.52
CA THR A 55 -4.14 -8.90 3.70
C THR A 55 -3.24 -9.38 4.84
N LEU A 56 -3.01 -8.54 5.85
CA LEU A 56 -2.29 -8.94 7.05
C LEU A 56 -3.23 -9.72 7.95
N LYS A 57 -3.51 -10.98 7.61
CA LYS A 57 -4.03 -11.94 8.57
C LYS A 57 -2.86 -12.41 9.44
N ASN A 58 -3.04 -12.27 10.75
CA ASN A 58 -2.20 -12.74 11.84
C ASN A 58 -0.94 -11.88 12.15
N VAL A 59 -1.16 -10.82 12.93
CA VAL A 59 -0.33 -10.53 14.10
C VAL A 59 -1.14 -10.93 15.32
#